data_AF-A0A2M8PKL5-F1
#
_entry.id   AF-A0A2M8PKL5-F1
#
_cell.length_a   1.000
_cell.length_b   1.000
_cell.length_c   1.000
_cell.angle_alpha   90.00
_cell.angle_beta   90.00
_cell.angle_gamma   90.00
#
_symmetry.space_group_name_H-M   'P 1'
#
loop_
_entity.id
_entity.type
_entity.pdbx_description
1 polymer ?
#
loop_
_entity_poly.entity_id
_entity_poly.type
_entity_poly.pdbx_seq_one_letter_code
_entity_poly.pdbx_strand_id
1 'polypeptide(L)'
;PWESHVMQLAAYCTLVTETYGIRPPYGIIQYSDQAFAIDYSDELEEELLDLLAEMRQDLYASDVDRDHEDWRRCASCGVRGACSQRLG
;
A
#
# COMPACT_ATOMS: atom_id res chain seq x y z
N PRO A 1 1.65 -13.26 0.84
CA PRO A 1 0.92 -12.24 0.04
C PRO A 1 1.81 -11.01 -0.13
N TRP A 2 1.70 -10.26 -1.22
CA TRP A 2 2.51 -9.05 -1.41
C TRP A 2 2.11 -7.96 -0.41
N GLU A 3 3.08 -7.25 0.13
CA GLU A 3 2.88 -6.19 1.14
C GLU A 3 1.91 -5.10 0.66
N SER A 4 2.04 -4.67 -0.60
CA SER A 4 1.10 -3.72 -1.20
C SER A 4 -0.35 -4.20 -1.24
N HIS A 5 -0.58 -5.51 -1.41
CA HIS A 5 -1.94 -6.07 -1.36
C HIS A 5 -2.47 -6.15 0.07
N VAL A 6 -1.59 -6.35 1.06
CA VAL A 6 -1.96 -6.29 2.48
C VAL A 6 -2.35 -4.87 2.87
N MET A 7 -1.58 -3.85 2.47
CA MET A 7 -1.91 -2.44 2.71
C MET A 7 -3.21 -2.02 2.02
N GLN A 8 -3.45 -2.46 0.79
CA GLN A 8 -4.72 -2.24 0.12
C GLN A 8 -5.90 -2.87 0.87
N LEU A 9 -5.73 -4.09 1.40
CA LEU A 9 -6.74 -4.76 2.21
C LEU A 9 -7.01 -3.99 3.51
N ALA A 10 -5.96 -3.54 4.20
CA ALA A 10 -6.09 -2.72 5.40
C ALA A 10 -6.87 -1.43 5.11
N ALA A 11 -6.63 -0.79 3.96
CA ALA A 11 -7.39 0.39 3.53
C ALA A 11 -8.88 0.08 3.36
N TYR A 12 -9.23 -1.07 2.78
CA TYR A 12 -10.64 -1.49 2.70
C TYR A 12 -11.26 -1.78 4.07
N CYS A 13 -10.53 -2.44 4.98
CA CYS A 13 -11.02 -2.66 6.34
C CYS A 13 -11.27 -1.35 7.10
N THR A 14 -10.38 -0.36 6.94
CA THR A 14 -10.53 0.99 7.49
C THR A 14 -11.76 1.67 6.93
N LEU A 15 -11.92 1.67 5.59
CA LEU A 15 -13.09 2.26 4.92
C LEU A 15 -14.42 1.61 5.36
N VAL A 16 -14.45 0.29 5.53
CA VAL A 16 -15.64 -0.41 6.03
C VAL A 16 -15.97 0.03 7.46
N THR A 17 -14.95 0.15 8.32
CA THR A 17 -15.09 0.62 9.69
C THR A 17 -15.66 2.03 9.73
N GLU A 18 -15.11 2.96 8.96
CA GLU A 18 -15.55 4.37 8.93
C GLU A 18 -16.95 4.53 8.31
N THR A 19 -17.24 3.79 7.24
CA THR A 19 -18.48 3.97 6.48
C THR A 19 -19.67 3.29 7.15
N TYR A 20 -19.45 2.12 7.76
CA TYR A 20 -20.53 1.28 8.29
C TYR A 20 -20.49 1.12 9.82
N GLY A 21 -19.45 1.61 10.49
CA GLY A 21 -19.29 1.49 11.96
C GLY A 21 -18.97 0.06 12.42
N ILE A 22 -18.59 -0.83 11.51
CA ILE A 22 -18.29 -2.23 11.79
C ILE A 22 -16.82 -2.47 11.46
N ARG A 23 -16.02 -2.81 12.47
CA ARG A 23 -14.62 -3.20 12.28
C ARG A 23 -14.53 -4.66 11.82
N PRO A 24 -14.02 -4.95 10.60
CA PRO A 24 -13.78 -6.32 10.19
C PRO A 24 -12.66 -6.95 11.03
N PRO A 25 -12.78 -8.20 11.49
CA PRO A 25 -11.68 -8.86 12.21
C PRO A 25 -10.53 -9.28 11.29
N TYR A 26 -10.82 -9.48 10.00
CA TYR A 26 -9.85 -9.86 8.98
C TYR A 26 -10.39 -9.52 7.58
N GLY A 27 -9.50 -9.44 6.59
CA GLY A 27 -9.85 -9.42 5.17
C GLY A 27 -9.35 -10.67 4.45
N ILE A 28 -9.79 -10.88 3.22
CA ILE A 28 -9.36 -11.99 2.38
C ILE A 28 -8.68 -11.46 1.11
N ILE A 29 -7.46 -11.91 0.85
CA ILE A 29 -6.78 -11.73 -0.44
C ILE A 29 -6.92 -13.01 -1.24
N GLN A 30 -7.65 -12.95 -2.35
CA GLN A 30 -7.83 -14.06 -3.27
C GLN A 30 -6.93 -13.89 -4.50
N TYR A 31 -5.94 -14.77 -4.65
CA TYR A 31 -5.23 -14.99 -5.92
C TYR A 31 -5.89 -16.13 -6.70
N SER A 32 -5.44 -16.35 -7.95
CA SER A 32 -6.03 -17.37 -8.84
C SER A 32 -6.07 -18.78 -8.25
N ASP A 33 -5.09 -19.13 -7.44
CA ASP A 33 -4.83 -20.48 -6.93
C ASP A 33 -4.88 -20.56 -5.39
N GLN A 34 -4.80 -19.43 -4.69
CA GLN A 34 -4.71 -19.40 -3.24
C GLN A 34 -5.44 -18.21 -2.62
N ALA A 35 -6.04 -18.45 -1.45
CA ALA A 35 -6.63 -17.43 -0.60
C ALA A 35 -5.82 -17.26 0.68
N PHE A 36 -5.71 -16.02 1.16
CA PHE A 36 -5.10 -15.68 2.44
C PHE A 36 -6.10 -14.87 3.27
N ALA A 37 -6.39 -15.33 4.49
CA ALA A 37 -7.04 -14.51 5.50
C ALA A 37 -5.97 -13.68 6.22
N ILE A 38 -6.15 -12.38 6.28
CA ILE A 38 -5.23 -11.44 6.92
C ILE A 38 -5.97 -10.76 8.07
N ASP A 39 -5.52 -11.01 9.29
CA ASP A 39 -6.07 -10.36 10.47
C ASP A 39 -5.90 -8.84 10.33
N TYR A 40 -6.99 -8.11 10.58
CA TYR A 40 -6.98 -6.65 10.61
C TYR A 40 -6.73 -6.21 12.05
N SER A 41 -5.47 -6.33 12.45
CA SER A 41 -5.03 -5.94 13.78
C SER A 41 -4.85 -4.43 13.89
N ASP A 42 -4.75 -3.94 15.13
CA ASP A 42 -4.52 -2.52 15.39
C ASP A 42 -3.14 -2.08 14.87
N GLU A 43 -2.14 -2.96 14.92
CA GLU A 43 -0.81 -2.71 14.35
C GLU A 43 -0.87 -2.55 12.82
N LEU A 44 -1.65 -3.38 12.13
CA LEU A 44 -1.80 -3.27 10.67
C LEU A 44 -2.55 -1.98 10.27
N GLU A 45 -3.51 -1.54 11.10
CA GLU A 45 -4.14 -0.24 10.91
C GLU A 45 -3.15 0.91 11.15
N GLU A 46 -2.32 0.83 12.19
CA GLU A 46 -1.29 1.83 12.47
C GLU A 46 -0.27 1.94 11.32
N GLU A 47 0.24 0.81 10.83
CA GLU A 47 1.13 0.76 9.66
C GLU A 47 0.51 1.42 8.42
N LEU A 48 -0.78 1.18 8.17
CA LEU A 48 -1.50 1.83 7.08
C LEU A 48 -1.61 3.34 7.30
N LEU A 49 -1.97 3.78 8.51
CA LEU A 49 -2.16 5.20 8.82
C LEU A 49 -0.84 5.97 8.71
N ASP A 50 0.27 5.36 9.14
CA ASP A 50 1.61 5.92 9.00
C ASP A 50 2.01 6.04 7.53
N LEU A 51 1.79 4.99 6.72
CA LEU A 51 2.04 5.05 5.28
C LEU A 51 1.20 6.14 4.59
N LEU A 52 -0.07 6.28 4.96
CA LEU A 52 -0.93 7.35 4.44
C LEU A 52 -0.46 8.73 4.88
N ALA A 53 0.09 8.86 6.09
CA ALA A 53 0.66 10.10 6.58
C ALA A 53 1.92 10.48 5.80
N GLU A 54 2.83 9.53 5.54
CA GLU A 54 4.01 9.70 4.69
C GLU A 54 3.62 10.14 3.28
N MET A 55 2.71 9.42 2.62
CA MET A 55 2.22 9.78 1.28
C MET A 55 1.63 11.20 1.22
N ARG A 56 0.95 11.65 2.29
CA ARG A 56 0.39 13.00 2.38
C ARG A 56 1.48 14.06 2.56
N GLN A 57 2.58 13.75 3.25
CA GLN A 57 3.73 14.64 3.39
C GLN A 57 4.44 14.78 2.03
N ASP A 58 4.69 13.65 1.37
CA ASP A 58 5.35 13.58 0.06
C ASP A 58 4.60 14.32 -1.04
N LEU A 59 3.26 14.39 -0.97
CA LEU A 59 2.44 15.15 -1.92
C LEU A 59 2.82 16.64 -1.98
N TYR A 60 3.35 17.20 -0.88
CA TYR A 60 3.77 18.60 -0.79
C TYR A 60 5.30 18.76 -0.84
N ALA A 61 6.06 17.66 -0.92
CA ALA A 61 7.50 17.71 -1.04
C ALA A 61 7.93 18.24 -2.42
N SER A 62 9.06 18.93 -2.48
CA SER A 62 9.60 19.40 -3.76
C SER A 62 10.12 18.27 -4.65
N ASP A 63 10.57 17.19 -4.02
CA ASP A 63 11.08 15.99 -4.66
C ASP A 63 10.86 14.81 -3.72
N VAL A 64 10.67 13.62 -4.28
CA VAL A 64 10.42 12.37 -3.54
C VAL A 64 11.30 11.28 -4.13
N ASP A 65 12.07 10.64 -3.27
CA ASP A 65 12.99 9.59 -3.66
C ASP A 65 12.23 8.29 -4.02
N ARG A 66 12.85 7.49 -4.88
CA ARG A 66 12.38 6.16 -5.24
C ARG A 66 12.47 5.20 -4.05
N ASP A 67 11.41 4.44 -3.80
CA ASP A 67 11.22 3.55 -2.63
C ASP A 67 11.86 2.15 -2.76
N HIS A 68 12.60 1.85 -3.83
CA HIS A 68 13.06 0.47 -4.11
C HIS A 68 14.50 0.42 -4.59
N GLU A 69 15.04 -0.76 -4.91
CA GLU A 69 16.30 -0.98 -5.66
C GLU A 69 16.13 -2.01 -6.79
N ASP A 70 14.90 -2.14 -7.30
CA ASP A 70 14.55 -3.10 -8.36
C ASP A 70 14.37 -2.47 -9.75
N TRP A 71 15.23 -2.81 -10.72
CA TRP A 71 15.12 -2.30 -12.09
C TRP A 71 13.82 -2.71 -12.80
N ARG A 72 13.22 -3.86 -12.45
CA ARG A 72 11.97 -4.34 -13.08
C ARG A 72 10.81 -3.43 -12.73
N ARG A 73 10.73 -2.99 -11.46
CA ARG A 73 9.76 -1.97 -11.02
C ARG A 73 9.97 -0.65 -11.75
N CYS A 74 11.22 -0.22 -11.96
CA CYS A 74 11.49 0.98 -12.76
C CYS A 74 11.03 0.82 -14.21
N ALA A 75 11.33 -0.33 -14.84
CA ALA A 75 11.01 -0.59 -16.24
C ALA A 75 9.50 -0.58 -16.54
N SER A 76 8.66 -1.00 -15.58
CA SER A 76 7.19 -0.98 -15.70
C SER A 76 6.53 0.28 -15.15
N CYS A 77 7.30 1.22 -14.57
CA CYS A 77 6.75 2.40 -13.92
C CYS A 77 6.20 3.42 -14.93
N GLY A 78 4.93 3.81 -14.78
CA GLY A 78 4.25 4.77 -15.66
C GLY A 78 4.88 6.18 -15.65
N VAL A 79 5.60 6.55 -14.60
CA VAL A 79 6.29 7.86 -14.47
C VAL A 79 7.80 7.78 -14.75
N ARG A 80 8.30 6.65 -15.27
CA ARG A 80 9.74 6.42 -15.57
C ARG A 80 10.38 7.52 -16.44
N GLY A 81 9.60 8.13 -17.34
CA GLY A 81 10.10 9.19 -18.22
C GLY A 81 10.55 10.44 -17.46
N ALA A 82 9.92 10.73 -16.31
CA ALA A 82 10.17 11.92 -15.49
C ALA A 82 11.04 11.62 -14.25
N CYS A 83 11.22 10.36 -13.86
CA CYS A 83 12.01 10.00 -12.69
C CYS A 83 13.53 10.12 -12.97
N SER A 84 14.19 11.04 -12.26
CA SER A 84 15.64 11.25 -12.31
C SER A 84 16.45 10.11 -11.66
N GLN A 85 15.81 9.31 -10.80
CA GLN A 85 16.41 8.21 -10.05
C GLN A 85 16.12 6.81 -10.64
N ARG A 86 15.59 6.75 -11.87
CA ARG A 86 15.23 5.48 -12.52
C ARG A 86 16.46 4.59 -12.70
N LEU A 87 16.26 3.29 -12.54
CA LEU A 87 17.25 2.28 -12.86
C LEU A 87 17.13 1.84 -14.33
N GLY A 88 18.27 1.76 -15.01
CA GLY A 88 18.40 1.37 -16.42
C GLY A 88 17.78 2.35 -17.40
#